data_AF-A0A4P8ECS0-F1
#
_entry.id   AF-A0A4P8ECS0-F1
#
_cell.length_a   1.000
_cell.length_b   1.000
_cell.length_c   1.000
_cell.angle_alpha   90.00
_cell.angle_beta   90.00
_cell.angle_gamma   90.00
#
_symmetry.space_group_name_H-M   'P 1'
#
loop_
_entity.id
_entity.type
_entity.pdbx_description
1 polymer ?
#
loop_
_entity_poly.entity_id
_entity_poly.type
_entity_poly.pdbx_seq_one_letter_code
_entity_poly.pdbx_strand_id
1 'polypeptide(L)'
;MPDFLPDLPVDQILVALRAAPGNRLKTGKFDSPESSSALAVNAFGWFLERAAEFPVLPGGMGKAKEVMIEAQMRFPWAGGKPVCLDAAIVTDRYLIGIECKRYEPFRPAKKSDFGENFDRKVWGENMEGYTRLRRTHANGARRFSTLDDVELVKNAYGLRTEAQRRNLRPVLLYLYAEPATWANGKAVDPALIEAHRADMKLFSESVEGDEVGFAEMTWDEMLTLWGRGKMALAEHASRLRDQFAPL
;
A
#
# COMPACT_ATOMS: atom_id res chain seq x y z
N MET A 1 -1.98 -20.19 -14.25
CA MET A 1 -1.04 -19.68 -13.22
C MET A 1 -1.03 -18.17 -13.38
N PRO A 2 -0.83 -17.42 -12.28
CA PRO A 2 -0.70 -15.97 -12.38
C PRO A 2 0.43 -15.57 -13.33
N ASP A 3 0.24 -14.46 -14.04
CA ASP A 3 1.22 -13.94 -14.98
C ASP A 3 2.28 -13.13 -14.24
N PHE A 4 3.41 -13.77 -13.96
CA PHE A 4 4.55 -13.17 -13.27
C PHE A 4 5.60 -12.71 -14.29
N LEU A 5 6.16 -11.52 -14.06
CA LEU A 5 7.27 -11.00 -14.84
C LEU A 5 8.51 -11.91 -14.74
N PRO A 6 9.41 -11.86 -15.74
CA PRO A 6 10.68 -12.58 -15.69
C PRO A 6 11.52 -12.24 -14.45
N ASP A 7 12.38 -13.18 -14.06
CA ASP A 7 13.38 -13.05 -12.99
C ASP A 7 12.83 -12.89 -11.56
N LEU A 8 11.51 -13.05 -11.40
CA LEU A 8 10.85 -13.07 -10.09
C LEU A 8 11.03 -14.41 -9.38
N PRO A 9 11.24 -14.42 -8.05
CA PRO A 9 11.29 -15.64 -7.25
C PRO A 9 9.86 -16.20 -7.03
N VAL A 10 9.29 -16.81 -8.08
CA VAL A 10 7.89 -17.24 -8.15
C VAL A 10 7.46 -18.10 -6.96
N ASP A 11 8.30 -19.03 -6.51
CA ASP A 11 7.96 -19.90 -5.38
C ASP A 11 7.78 -19.12 -4.08
N GLN A 12 8.64 -18.14 -3.80
CA GLN A 12 8.51 -17.28 -2.63
C GLN A 12 7.25 -16.41 -2.72
N ILE A 13 6.96 -15.91 -3.91
CA ILE A 13 5.75 -15.12 -4.19
C ILE A 13 4.49 -15.94 -3.91
N LEU A 14 4.43 -17.18 -4.41
CA LEU A 14 3.31 -18.07 -4.19
C LEU A 14 3.14 -18.45 -2.72
N VAL A 15 4.23 -18.60 -1.97
CA VAL A 15 4.17 -18.81 -0.51
C VAL A 15 3.53 -17.61 0.19
N ALA A 16 3.98 -16.39 -0.12
CA ALA A 16 3.42 -15.17 0.47
C ALA A 16 1.92 -15.00 0.14
N LEU A 17 1.54 -15.17 -1.12
CA LEU A 17 0.15 -15.07 -1.58
C LEU A 17 -0.78 -16.11 -0.94
N ARG A 18 -0.28 -17.32 -0.64
CA ARG A 18 -1.05 -18.36 0.06
C ARG A 18 -1.24 -18.07 1.54
N ALA A 19 -0.25 -17.42 2.16
CA ALA A 19 -0.32 -17.02 3.57
C ALA A 19 -1.19 -15.77 3.78
N ALA A 20 -1.33 -14.93 2.76
CA ALA A 20 -2.13 -13.71 2.79
C ALA A 20 -3.62 -14.00 3.06
N PRO A 21 -4.29 -13.19 3.91
CA PRO A 21 -5.73 -13.31 4.13
C PRO A 21 -6.51 -13.03 2.83
N GLY A 22 -7.63 -13.72 2.64
CA GLY A 22 -8.54 -13.49 1.50
C GLY A 22 -8.31 -14.40 0.28
N ASN A 23 -7.27 -15.24 0.29
CA ASN A 23 -7.04 -16.30 -0.70
C ASN A 23 -7.12 -15.79 -2.15
N ARG A 24 -6.44 -14.67 -2.43
CA ARG A 24 -6.56 -13.89 -3.67
C ARG A 24 -6.42 -14.75 -4.94
N LEU A 25 -5.53 -15.75 -4.90
CA LEU A 25 -5.29 -16.73 -5.96
C LEU A 25 -6.54 -17.58 -6.32
N LYS A 26 -7.38 -17.94 -5.34
CA LYS A 26 -8.59 -18.75 -5.62
C LYS A 26 -9.76 -17.92 -6.15
N THR A 27 -9.73 -16.61 -5.95
CA THR A 27 -10.85 -15.72 -6.31
C THR A 27 -10.78 -15.19 -7.74
N GLY A 28 -9.69 -15.45 -8.46
CA GLY A 28 -9.43 -14.90 -9.81
C GLY A 28 -9.16 -13.38 -9.83
N LYS A 29 -9.30 -12.67 -8.70
CA LYS A 29 -9.05 -11.23 -8.61
C LYS A 29 -7.61 -10.84 -8.90
N PHE A 30 -6.67 -11.73 -8.59
CA PHE A 30 -5.25 -11.49 -8.87
C PHE A 30 -5.01 -11.32 -10.38
N ASP A 31 -5.63 -12.18 -11.20
CA ASP A 31 -5.43 -12.20 -12.66
C ASP A 31 -6.27 -11.15 -13.41
N SER A 32 -6.96 -10.25 -12.69
CA SER A 32 -7.72 -9.18 -13.32
C SER A 32 -6.76 -8.18 -14.00
N PRO A 33 -7.07 -7.69 -15.22
CA PRO A 33 -6.29 -6.63 -15.88
C PRO A 33 -6.17 -5.35 -15.06
N GLU A 34 -7.04 -5.14 -14.08
CA GLU A 34 -7.09 -3.97 -13.20
C GLU A 34 -6.61 -4.29 -11.77
N SER A 35 -5.85 -5.37 -11.59
CA SER A 35 -5.42 -5.87 -10.28
C SER A 35 -4.23 -5.10 -9.72
N SER A 36 -4.45 -4.35 -8.64
CA SER A 36 -3.37 -3.70 -7.87
C SER A 36 -2.48 -4.71 -7.15
N SER A 37 -3.03 -5.84 -6.74
CA SER A 37 -2.26 -6.91 -6.08
C SER A 37 -1.30 -7.58 -7.05
N ALA A 38 -1.70 -7.83 -8.31
CA ALA A 38 -0.78 -8.35 -9.32
C ALA A 38 0.33 -7.35 -9.65
N LEU A 39 0.00 -6.07 -9.76
CA LEU A 39 0.99 -5.01 -9.94
C LEU A 39 1.98 -4.98 -8.76
N ALA A 40 1.48 -4.93 -7.52
CA ALA A 40 2.32 -4.85 -6.33
C ALA A 40 3.23 -6.08 -6.18
N VAL A 41 2.70 -7.29 -6.40
CA VAL A 41 3.50 -8.51 -6.33
C VAL A 41 4.57 -8.58 -7.41
N ASN A 42 4.24 -8.22 -8.65
CA ASN A 42 5.23 -8.18 -9.73
C ASN A 42 6.28 -7.09 -9.49
N ALA A 43 5.89 -5.97 -8.89
CA ALA A 43 6.79 -4.87 -8.58
C ALA A 43 7.74 -5.22 -7.43
N PHE A 44 7.19 -5.49 -6.26
CA PHE A 44 7.97 -5.70 -5.03
C PHE A 44 8.56 -7.11 -4.90
N GLY A 45 7.99 -8.10 -5.59
CA GLY A 45 8.48 -9.48 -5.61
C GLY A 45 9.94 -9.59 -6.09
N TRP A 46 10.37 -8.69 -6.97
CA TRP A 46 11.74 -8.64 -7.49
C TRP A 46 12.79 -8.40 -6.39
N PHE A 47 12.38 -7.68 -5.33
CA PHE A 47 13.24 -7.30 -4.22
C PHE A 47 13.26 -8.31 -3.06
N LEU A 48 12.47 -9.40 -3.11
CA LEU A 48 12.46 -10.42 -2.04
C LEU A 48 13.86 -11.01 -1.77
N GLU A 49 14.63 -11.22 -2.84
CA GLU A 49 16.03 -11.70 -2.76
C GLU A 49 17.05 -10.58 -3.00
N ARG A 50 16.58 -9.34 -3.23
CA ARG A 50 17.38 -8.21 -3.72
C ARG A 50 17.10 -6.91 -2.96
N ALA A 51 16.78 -7.00 -1.66
CA ALA A 51 16.38 -5.84 -0.87
C ALA A 51 17.36 -4.67 -0.96
N ALA A 52 18.67 -4.93 -0.97
CA ALA A 52 19.70 -3.90 -1.09
C ALA A 52 19.71 -3.14 -2.43
N GLU A 53 18.99 -3.64 -3.45
CA GLU A 53 18.81 -2.96 -4.73
C GLU A 53 17.61 -2.01 -4.73
N PHE A 54 16.75 -2.06 -3.70
CA PHE A 54 15.64 -1.13 -3.57
C PHE A 54 16.17 0.30 -3.39
N PRO A 55 15.79 1.26 -4.26
CA PRO A 55 16.27 2.63 -4.15
C PRO A 55 15.84 3.31 -2.84
N VAL A 56 16.65 4.24 -2.35
CA VAL A 56 16.26 5.03 -1.18
C VAL A 56 15.05 5.88 -1.55
N LEU A 57 13.96 5.73 -0.79
CA LEU A 57 12.75 6.52 -0.99
C LEU A 57 12.99 8.01 -0.68
N PRO A 58 12.21 8.93 -1.29
CA PRO A 58 12.17 10.32 -0.90
C PRO A 58 11.99 10.50 0.62
N GLY A 59 12.50 11.61 1.16
CA GLY A 59 12.50 11.85 2.61
C GLY A 59 13.61 11.14 3.40
N GLY A 60 14.52 10.42 2.72
CA GLY A 60 15.74 9.89 3.36
C GLY A 60 15.49 8.72 4.31
N MET A 61 14.54 7.84 3.97
CA MET A 61 14.11 6.72 4.82
C MET A 61 15.14 5.58 4.95
N GLY A 62 16.34 5.74 4.36
CA GLY A 62 17.46 4.80 4.45
C GLY A 62 17.44 3.70 3.39
N LYS A 63 18.49 2.89 3.38
CA LYS A 63 18.61 1.74 2.48
C LYS A 63 17.77 0.58 3.00
N ALA A 64 17.08 -0.10 2.10
CA ALA A 64 16.33 -1.31 2.43
C ALA A 64 17.27 -2.45 2.85
N LYS A 65 16.86 -3.15 3.91
CA LYS A 65 17.47 -4.39 4.41
C LYS A 65 16.58 -5.61 4.19
N GLU A 66 15.28 -5.40 4.08
CA GLU A 66 14.28 -6.43 3.87
C GLU A 66 13.14 -5.81 3.04
N VAL A 67 12.63 -6.59 2.08
CA VAL A 67 11.39 -6.29 1.38
C VAL A 67 10.49 -7.51 1.51
N MET A 68 9.24 -7.27 1.86
CA MET A 68 8.18 -8.27 1.99
C MET A 68 7.04 -7.90 1.06
N ILE A 69 6.33 -8.90 0.56
CA ILE A 69 5.02 -8.73 -0.11
C ILE A 69 3.93 -9.38 0.74
N GLU A 70 2.70 -8.88 0.62
CA GLU A 70 1.56 -9.33 1.43
C GLU A 70 1.93 -9.34 2.95
N ALA A 71 2.52 -8.22 3.38
CA ALA A 71 3.12 -8.07 4.69
C ALA A 71 2.03 -7.92 5.77
N GLN A 72 1.96 -8.90 6.67
CA GLN A 72 0.96 -8.93 7.74
C GLN A 72 1.37 -8.04 8.91
N MET A 73 0.56 -7.02 9.19
CA MET A 73 0.74 -6.15 10.35
C MET A 73 -0.23 -6.55 11.46
N ARG A 74 0.34 -6.79 12.64
CA ARG A 74 -0.40 -7.31 13.79
C ARG A 74 -1.14 -6.19 14.51
N PHE A 75 -2.26 -6.52 15.13
CA PHE A 75 -2.90 -5.67 16.11
C PHE A 75 -2.37 -5.97 17.52
N PRO A 76 -2.53 -5.07 18.50
CA PRO A 76 -1.95 -5.23 19.84
C PRO A 76 -2.71 -6.26 20.71
N TRP A 77 -3.71 -6.95 20.16
CA TRP A 77 -4.46 -7.99 20.87
C TRP A 77 -4.23 -9.38 20.29
N ALA A 78 -4.45 -10.39 21.11
CA ALA A 78 -4.39 -11.78 20.67
C ALA A 78 -5.57 -12.13 19.76
N GLY A 79 -5.30 -12.87 18.70
CA GLY A 79 -6.30 -13.32 17.73
C GLY A 79 -6.80 -12.20 16.80
N GLY A 80 -7.71 -12.58 15.90
CA GLY A 80 -8.16 -11.71 14.82
C GLY A 80 -7.29 -11.79 13.57
N LYS A 81 -7.81 -11.29 12.45
CA LYS A 81 -7.07 -11.25 11.18
C LYS A 81 -6.17 -10.00 11.17
N PRO A 82 -4.86 -10.14 10.92
CA PRO A 82 -4.00 -8.99 10.73
C PRO A 82 -4.43 -8.22 9.48
N VAL A 83 -4.06 -6.93 9.41
CA VAL A 83 -4.08 -6.22 8.13
C VAL A 83 -2.92 -6.72 7.28
N CYS A 84 -3.11 -6.72 5.97
CA CYS A 84 -2.13 -7.21 5.01
C CYS A 84 -1.84 -6.08 4.05
N LEU A 85 -0.67 -5.47 4.19
CA LEU A 85 -0.18 -4.45 3.26
C LEU A 85 0.40 -5.14 2.04
N ASP A 86 0.25 -4.54 0.86
CA ASP A 86 0.70 -5.14 -0.39
C ASP A 86 2.22 -5.37 -0.39
N ALA A 87 2.98 -4.48 0.26
CA ALA A 87 4.40 -4.67 0.54
C ALA A 87 4.83 -4.00 1.85
N ALA A 88 6.02 -4.35 2.33
CA ALA A 88 6.70 -3.63 3.39
C ALA A 88 8.21 -3.60 3.17
N ILE A 89 8.84 -2.48 3.52
CA ILE A 89 10.28 -2.27 3.45
C ILE A 89 10.80 -2.00 4.85
N VAL A 90 11.91 -2.63 5.20
CA VAL A 90 12.60 -2.42 6.46
C VAL A 90 13.92 -1.76 6.20
N THR A 91 14.22 -0.71 6.94
CA THR A 91 15.54 -0.07 6.95
C THR A 91 16.11 -0.10 8.37
N ASP A 92 17.26 0.53 8.59
CA ASP A 92 17.85 0.64 9.94
C ASP A 92 16.95 1.39 10.94
N ARG A 93 16.04 2.23 10.46
CA ARG A 93 15.22 3.09 11.31
C ARG A 93 13.74 3.00 11.05
N TYR A 94 13.31 2.47 9.90
CA TYR A 94 11.92 2.53 9.47
C TYR A 94 11.34 1.16 9.15
N LEU A 95 10.06 1.00 9.47
CA LEU A 95 9.18 0.01 8.87
C LEU A 95 8.20 0.77 7.97
N ILE A 96 8.41 0.67 6.67
CA ILE A 96 7.57 1.33 5.67
C ILE A 96 6.56 0.30 5.17
N GLY A 97 5.30 0.48 5.52
CA GLY A 97 4.21 -0.32 4.99
C GLY A 97 3.64 0.32 3.72
N ILE A 98 3.37 -0.46 2.68
CA ILE A 98 2.92 0.05 1.38
C ILE A 98 1.53 -0.49 1.06
N GLU A 99 0.60 0.42 0.80
CA GLU A 99 -0.74 0.13 0.29
C GLU A 99 -0.80 0.59 -1.18
N CYS A 100 -1.03 -0.35 -2.09
CA CYS A 100 -0.99 -0.11 -3.53
C CYS A 100 -2.39 0.03 -4.12
N LYS A 101 -2.60 1.07 -4.92
CA LYS A 101 -3.83 1.28 -5.68
C LYS A 101 -3.51 1.47 -7.16
N ARG A 102 -4.45 1.06 -8.02
CA ARG A 102 -4.35 1.29 -9.47
C ARG A 102 -5.62 1.93 -10.02
N TYR A 103 -6.76 1.31 -9.73
CA TYR A 103 -8.06 1.75 -10.26
C TYR A 103 -9.12 1.93 -9.18
N GLU A 104 -8.90 1.35 -7.99
CA GLU A 104 -9.80 1.36 -6.86
C GLU A 104 -10.29 2.75 -6.46
N PRO A 105 -9.46 3.82 -6.44
CA PRO A 105 -9.91 5.15 -6.03
C PRO A 105 -11.01 5.73 -6.94
N PHE A 106 -11.05 5.28 -8.20
CA PHE A 106 -11.97 5.80 -9.23
C PHE A 106 -13.18 4.90 -9.43
N ARG A 107 -13.28 3.79 -8.69
CA ARG A 107 -14.46 2.91 -8.71
C ARG A 107 -15.51 3.44 -7.72
N PRO A 108 -16.79 3.08 -7.91
CA PRO A 108 -17.81 3.33 -6.90
C PRO A 108 -17.35 2.80 -5.53
N ALA A 109 -17.41 3.68 -4.54
CA ALA A 109 -16.93 3.37 -3.20
C ALA A 109 -17.64 2.14 -2.62
N LYS A 110 -16.84 1.21 -2.11
CA LYS A 110 -17.37 0.10 -1.32
C LYS A 110 -17.58 0.58 0.10
N LYS A 111 -18.59 0.00 0.77
CA LYS A 111 -18.78 0.24 2.19
C LYS A 111 -17.66 -0.48 2.95
N SER A 112 -16.83 0.32 3.64
CA SER A 112 -15.85 -0.14 4.61
C SER A 112 -16.24 0.43 5.97
N ASP A 113 -16.20 -0.39 7.02
CA ASP A 113 -16.57 0.00 8.37
C ASP A 113 -15.50 -0.47 9.37
N PHE A 114 -15.39 0.21 10.51
CA PHE A 114 -14.58 -0.25 11.64
C PHE A 114 -15.36 -1.30 12.46
N GLY A 115 -14.69 -2.38 12.84
CA GLY A 115 -15.24 -3.31 13.84
C GLY A 115 -15.06 -2.77 15.26
N GLU A 116 -15.81 -3.32 16.22
CA GLU A 116 -15.82 -2.88 17.63
C GLU A 116 -14.43 -2.89 18.29
N ASN A 117 -13.52 -3.78 17.87
CA ASN A 117 -12.16 -3.84 18.40
C ASN A 117 -11.35 -2.56 18.15
N PHE A 118 -11.75 -1.73 17.18
CA PHE A 118 -11.08 -0.47 16.88
C PHE A 118 -11.40 0.66 17.87
N ASP A 119 -12.41 0.50 18.73
CA ASP A 119 -12.74 1.44 19.81
C ASP A 119 -11.83 1.34 21.04
N ARG A 120 -10.98 0.32 21.09
CA ARG A 120 -10.04 0.11 22.20
C ARG A 120 -9.06 1.28 22.30
N LYS A 121 -8.79 1.73 23.53
CA LYS A 121 -7.82 2.80 23.83
C LYS A 121 -6.38 2.25 23.90
N VAL A 122 -5.95 1.59 22.83
CA VAL A 122 -4.64 0.87 22.76
C VAL A 122 -3.71 1.43 21.68
N TRP A 123 -4.12 2.50 21.00
CA TRP A 123 -3.43 3.05 19.83
C TRP A 123 -2.32 4.05 20.16
N GLY A 124 -2.10 4.37 21.45
CA GLY A 124 -1.11 5.35 21.89
C GLY A 124 -1.59 6.80 21.81
N GLU A 125 -0.83 7.69 22.46
CA GLU A 125 -1.14 9.12 22.57
C GLU A 125 -0.77 9.90 21.30
N ASN A 126 0.23 9.44 20.56
CA ASN A 126 0.73 10.07 19.33
C ASN A 126 -0.01 9.58 18.07
N MET A 127 -1.29 9.20 18.15
CA MET A 127 -2.09 8.72 17.01
C MET A 127 -3.43 9.48 16.93
N GLU A 128 -3.43 10.75 17.34
CA GLU A 128 -4.66 11.52 17.48
C GLU A 128 -5.34 11.77 16.14
N GLY A 129 -4.57 12.06 15.09
CA GLY A 129 -5.06 12.27 13.73
C GLY A 129 -5.83 11.07 13.19
N TYR A 130 -5.19 9.89 13.17
CA TYR A 130 -5.83 8.63 12.75
C TYR A 130 -7.05 8.30 13.62
N THR A 131 -6.96 8.51 14.94
CA THR A 131 -8.07 8.25 15.86
C THR A 131 -9.24 9.21 15.64
N ARG A 132 -8.97 10.46 15.28
CA ARG A 132 -9.99 11.43 14.90
C ARG A 132 -10.68 11.01 13.61
N LEU A 133 -9.93 10.63 12.56
CA LEU A 133 -10.51 10.11 11.31
C LEU A 133 -11.44 8.93 11.56
N ARG A 134 -10.98 7.95 12.35
CA ARG A 134 -11.79 6.80 12.79
C ARG A 134 -13.12 7.21 13.43
N ARG A 135 -13.09 8.14 14.40
CA ARG A 135 -14.29 8.61 15.10
C ARG A 135 -15.22 9.39 14.18
N THR A 136 -14.67 10.25 13.32
CA THR A 136 -15.47 11.02 12.37
C THR A 136 -16.21 10.11 11.38
N HIS A 137 -15.53 9.06 10.89
CA HIS A 137 -16.16 8.03 10.08
C HIS A 137 -17.30 7.32 10.82
N ALA A 138 -17.05 6.86 12.06
CA ALA A 138 -18.06 6.17 12.87
C ALA A 138 -19.32 7.02 13.14
N ASN A 139 -19.18 8.34 13.14
CA ASN A 139 -20.29 9.28 13.31
C ASN A 139 -21.02 9.62 11.98
N GLY A 140 -20.70 8.94 10.88
CA GLY A 140 -21.34 9.13 9.57
C GLY A 140 -20.90 10.39 8.82
N ALA A 141 -19.92 11.14 9.34
CA ALA A 141 -19.37 12.31 8.68
C ALA A 141 -18.31 11.89 7.67
N ARG A 142 -18.75 11.33 6.53
CA ARG A 142 -17.87 10.90 5.45
C ARG A 142 -17.05 12.09 4.94
N ARG A 143 -15.72 12.02 5.10
CA ARG A 143 -14.80 13.10 4.69
C ARG A 143 -14.16 12.89 3.33
N PHE A 144 -14.12 11.64 2.88
CA PHE A 144 -13.40 11.24 1.68
C PHE A 144 -14.33 10.64 0.64
N SER A 145 -14.17 11.08 -0.60
CA SER A 145 -15.02 10.69 -1.72
C SER A 145 -14.51 9.42 -2.40
N THR A 146 -13.19 9.32 -2.54
CA THR A 146 -12.44 8.32 -3.32
C THR A 146 -11.51 7.47 -2.45
N LEU A 147 -10.96 8.03 -1.36
CA LEU A 147 -10.13 7.26 -0.43
C LEU A 147 -10.97 6.37 0.49
N ASP A 148 -10.49 5.14 0.69
CA ASP A 148 -10.94 4.26 1.78
C ASP A 148 -10.15 4.60 3.06
N ASP A 149 -10.65 5.58 3.79
CA ASP A 149 -10.06 6.02 5.05
C ASP A 149 -10.06 4.93 6.12
N VAL A 150 -11.03 4.02 6.08
CA VAL A 150 -11.12 2.89 7.00
C VAL A 150 -9.94 1.95 6.81
N GLU A 151 -9.62 1.57 5.57
CA GLU A 151 -8.48 0.74 5.26
C GLU A 151 -7.16 1.40 5.70
N LEU A 152 -6.95 2.67 5.34
CA LEU A 152 -5.72 3.39 5.68
C LEU A 152 -5.52 3.53 7.20
N VAL A 153 -6.58 3.81 7.96
CA VAL A 153 -6.51 3.87 9.43
C VAL A 153 -6.19 2.49 10.03
N LYS A 154 -6.83 1.43 9.53
CA LYS A 154 -6.54 0.05 9.99
C LYS A 154 -5.09 -0.34 9.70
N ASN A 155 -4.61 0.01 8.52
CA ASN A 155 -3.23 -0.19 8.09
C ASN A 155 -2.24 0.53 9.01
N ALA A 156 -2.47 1.81 9.31
CA ALA A 156 -1.63 2.57 10.23
C ALA A 156 -1.60 1.96 11.64
N TYR A 157 -2.74 1.54 12.18
CA TYR A 157 -2.80 0.89 13.50
C TYR A 157 -2.05 -0.45 13.57
N GLY A 158 -2.20 -1.28 12.54
CA GLY A 158 -1.42 -2.52 12.44
C GLY A 158 0.07 -2.21 12.32
N LEU A 159 0.44 -1.30 11.43
CA LEU A 159 1.82 -0.93 11.15
C LEU A 159 2.53 -0.36 12.39
N ARG A 160 1.85 0.50 13.15
CA ARG A 160 2.37 1.01 14.43
C ARG A 160 2.75 -0.11 15.37
N THR A 161 1.84 -1.05 15.58
CA THR A 161 2.04 -2.15 16.52
C THR A 161 3.23 -3.02 16.10
N GLU A 162 3.33 -3.32 14.80
CA GLU A 162 4.42 -4.13 14.27
C GLU A 162 5.77 -3.37 14.32
N ALA A 163 5.76 -2.08 14.04
CA ALA A 163 6.96 -1.24 14.13
C ALA A 163 7.49 -1.14 15.56
N GLN A 164 6.61 -0.99 16.56
CA GLN A 164 6.98 -1.01 17.98
C GLN A 164 7.62 -2.33 18.40
N ARG A 165 7.03 -3.45 17.97
CA ARG A 165 7.59 -4.79 18.22
C ARG A 165 9.00 -4.95 17.65
N ARG A 166 9.29 -4.26 16.55
CA ARG A 166 10.58 -4.28 15.85
C ARG A 166 11.52 -3.14 16.24
N ASN A 167 11.10 -2.23 17.12
CA ASN A 167 11.82 -1.01 17.47
C ASN A 167 12.18 -0.13 16.25
N LEU A 168 11.21 0.09 15.36
CA LEU A 168 11.35 0.89 14.14
C LEU A 168 10.31 2.01 14.12
N ARG A 169 10.57 3.06 13.32
CA ARG A 169 9.62 4.15 13.07
C ARG A 169 8.66 3.75 11.93
N PRO A 170 7.33 3.77 12.14
CA PRO A 170 6.37 3.37 11.12
C PRO A 170 6.12 4.49 10.09
N VAL A 171 6.04 4.12 8.81
CA VAL A 171 5.57 5.00 7.72
C VAL A 171 4.60 4.22 6.84
N LEU A 172 3.39 4.73 6.66
CA LEU A 172 2.44 4.21 5.68
C LEU A 172 2.63 4.98 4.36
N LEU A 173 3.13 4.28 3.35
CA LEU A 173 3.23 4.76 1.98
C LEU A 173 2.00 4.34 1.18
N TYR A 174 1.23 5.31 0.71
CA TYR A 174 0.15 5.10 -0.23
C TYR A 174 0.68 5.24 -1.66
N LEU A 175 0.79 4.12 -2.38
CA LEU A 175 1.35 4.06 -3.73
C LEU A 175 0.23 3.86 -4.74
N TYR A 176 -0.01 4.84 -5.62
CA TYR A 176 -1.20 4.84 -6.45
C TYR A 176 -0.94 5.20 -7.92
N ALA A 177 -1.87 4.84 -8.79
CA ALA A 177 -1.86 5.19 -10.20
C ALA A 177 -2.88 6.29 -10.49
N GLU A 178 -2.63 7.08 -11.54
CA GLU A 178 -3.57 8.08 -12.07
C GLU A 178 -3.84 7.82 -13.57
N PRO A 179 -4.38 6.64 -13.91
CA PRO A 179 -4.54 6.25 -15.29
C PRO A 179 -5.58 7.11 -15.99
N ALA A 180 -5.26 7.61 -17.18
CA ALA A 180 -6.22 8.33 -18.03
C ALA A 180 -7.33 7.42 -18.57
N THR A 181 -7.10 6.10 -18.62
CA THR A 181 -8.06 5.11 -19.11
C THR A 181 -8.11 3.87 -18.22
N TRP A 182 -9.30 3.28 -18.11
CA TRP A 182 -9.51 1.94 -17.58
C TRP A 182 -8.82 0.89 -18.43
N ALA A 183 -8.62 -0.32 -17.92
CA ALA A 183 -7.97 -1.40 -18.69
C ALA A 183 -8.74 -1.79 -19.97
N ASN A 184 -10.04 -1.47 -20.04
CA ASN A 184 -10.86 -1.65 -21.24
C ASN A 184 -10.78 -0.48 -22.25
N GLY A 185 -9.91 0.51 -22.00
CA GLY A 185 -9.70 1.67 -22.86
C GLY A 185 -10.68 2.84 -22.67
N LYS A 186 -11.70 2.70 -21.83
CA LYS A 186 -12.60 3.83 -21.50
C LYS A 186 -11.85 4.88 -20.69
N ALA A 187 -12.19 6.15 -20.89
CA ALA A 187 -11.62 7.23 -20.07
C ALA A 187 -12.00 7.08 -18.59
N VAL A 188 -11.04 7.35 -17.70
CA VAL A 188 -11.32 7.64 -16.29
C VAL A 188 -11.80 9.09 -16.20
N ASP A 189 -12.81 9.35 -15.38
CA ASP A 189 -13.33 10.70 -15.19
C ASP A 189 -12.25 11.58 -14.52
N PRO A 190 -11.77 12.67 -15.17
CA PRO A 190 -10.77 13.55 -14.58
C PRO A 190 -11.21 14.16 -13.24
N ALA A 191 -12.51 14.33 -13.01
CA ALA A 191 -13.03 14.84 -11.73
C ALA A 191 -12.75 13.87 -10.57
N LEU A 192 -12.70 12.56 -10.83
CA LEU A 192 -12.34 11.56 -9.81
C LEU A 192 -10.85 11.60 -9.48
N ILE A 193 -9.99 11.90 -10.46
CA ILE A 193 -8.55 12.08 -10.24
C ILE A 193 -8.32 13.31 -9.35
N GLU A 194 -8.95 14.44 -9.67
CA GLU A 194 -8.85 15.65 -8.84
C GLU A 194 -9.43 15.45 -7.44
N ALA A 195 -10.57 14.74 -7.31
CA ALA A 195 -11.13 14.38 -6.01
C ALA A 195 -10.19 13.47 -5.20
N HIS A 196 -9.49 12.55 -5.85
CA HIS A 196 -8.52 11.66 -5.21
C HIS A 196 -7.29 12.42 -4.70
N ARG A 197 -6.74 13.35 -5.49
CA ARG A 197 -5.67 14.27 -5.05
C ARG A 197 -6.11 15.11 -3.84
N ALA A 198 -7.33 15.65 -3.87
CA ALA A 198 -7.89 16.43 -2.77
C ALA A 198 -8.06 15.59 -1.50
N ASP A 199 -8.58 14.36 -1.62
CA ASP A 199 -8.72 13.43 -0.51
C ASP A 199 -7.36 13.07 0.10
N MET A 200 -6.33 12.81 -0.71
CA MET A 200 -4.97 12.51 -0.23
C MET A 200 -4.35 13.69 0.52
N LYS A 201 -4.48 14.90 -0.02
CA LYS A 201 -4.03 16.12 0.66
C LYS A 201 -4.70 16.26 2.03
N LEU A 202 -6.03 16.12 2.07
CA LEU A 202 -6.79 16.19 3.32
C LEU A 202 -6.42 15.09 4.31
N PHE A 203 -6.17 13.86 3.84
CA PHE A 203 -5.76 12.74 4.67
C PHE A 203 -4.38 12.99 5.29
N SER A 204 -3.42 13.41 4.46
CA SER A 204 -2.06 13.75 4.87
C SER A 204 -2.06 14.85 5.94
N GLU A 205 -2.76 15.96 5.70
CA GLU A 205 -2.92 17.04 6.68
C GLU A 205 -3.63 16.58 7.96
N SER A 206 -4.57 15.64 7.86
CA SER A 206 -5.34 15.15 9.01
C SER A 206 -4.53 14.28 9.97
N VAL A 207 -3.44 13.67 9.50
CA VAL A 207 -2.59 12.76 10.27
C VAL A 207 -1.15 13.25 10.44
N GLU A 208 -0.86 14.48 10.00
CA GLU A 208 0.44 15.10 10.17
C GLU A 208 0.82 15.14 11.66
N GLY A 209 2.04 14.70 11.96
CA GLY A 209 2.58 14.65 13.33
C GLY A 209 2.23 13.38 14.12
N ASP A 210 1.34 12.52 13.62
CA ASP A 210 1.10 11.21 14.24
C ASP A 210 2.34 10.29 14.13
N GLU A 211 2.43 9.29 15.00
CA GLU A 211 3.53 8.34 15.15
C GLU A 211 3.77 7.54 13.86
N VAL A 212 2.69 7.18 13.17
CA VAL A 212 2.75 6.63 11.82
C VAL A 212 2.77 7.78 10.84
N GLY A 213 3.93 8.04 10.23
CA GLY A 213 4.00 9.02 9.15
C GLY A 213 3.20 8.55 7.94
N PHE A 214 2.49 9.46 7.29
CA PHE A 214 1.85 9.19 6.01
C PHE A 214 2.67 9.80 4.88
N ALA A 215 2.94 8.99 3.85
CA ALA A 215 3.57 9.43 2.62
C ALA A 215 2.73 8.93 1.44
N GLU A 216 2.76 9.68 0.35
CA GLU A 216 2.15 9.28 -0.91
C GLU A 216 3.19 9.34 -2.02
N MET A 217 2.98 8.53 -3.06
CA MET A 217 3.80 8.51 -4.27
C MET A 217 2.97 7.90 -5.40
N THR A 218 3.14 8.40 -6.61
CA THR A 218 2.56 7.75 -7.80
C THR A 218 3.40 6.56 -8.25
N TRP A 219 2.79 5.60 -8.92
CA TRP A 219 3.50 4.51 -9.60
C TRP A 219 4.46 5.07 -10.67
N ASP A 220 4.10 6.16 -11.35
CA ASP A 220 4.97 6.79 -12.35
C ASP A 220 6.26 7.34 -11.71
N GLU A 221 6.16 8.01 -10.56
CA GLU A 221 7.31 8.47 -9.80
C GLU A 221 8.16 7.30 -9.29
N MET A 222 7.53 6.24 -8.75
CA MET A 222 8.24 5.07 -8.24
C MET A 222 9.04 4.37 -9.35
N LEU A 223 8.41 4.15 -10.50
CA LEU A 223 9.05 3.51 -11.65
C LEU A 223 10.11 4.41 -12.29
N THR A 224 9.92 5.73 -12.26
CA THR A 224 10.95 6.70 -12.67
C THR A 224 12.17 6.64 -11.73
N LEU A 225 11.96 6.52 -10.43
CA LEU A 225 13.03 6.32 -9.45
C LEU A 225 13.80 5.03 -9.73
N TRP A 226 13.10 3.93 -10.02
CA TRP A 226 13.71 2.63 -10.33
C TRP A 226 14.46 2.66 -11.66
N GLY A 227 13.95 3.38 -12.67
CA GLY A 227 14.60 3.59 -13.96
C GLY A 227 15.95 4.32 -13.89
N ARG A 228 16.20 5.08 -12.82
CA ARG A 228 17.50 5.72 -12.55
C ARG A 228 18.49 4.81 -11.82
N GLY A 229 18.06 3.60 -11.45
CA GLY A 229 18.87 2.61 -10.75
C GLY A 229 19.83 1.85 -11.66
N LYS A 230 20.25 0.67 -11.22
CA LYS A 230 21.04 -0.24 -12.04
C LYS A 230 20.23 -0.75 -13.24
N MET A 231 20.92 -1.15 -14.29
CA MET A 231 20.31 -1.62 -15.55
C MET A 231 19.22 -2.67 -15.34
N ALA A 232 19.46 -3.71 -14.54
CA ALA A 232 18.47 -4.76 -14.27
C ALA A 232 17.19 -4.24 -13.59
N LEU A 233 17.31 -3.26 -12.69
CA LEU A 233 16.15 -2.65 -12.05
C LEU A 233 15.38 -1.74 -13.03
N ALA A 234 16.11 -1.01 -13.89
CA ALA A 234 15.50 -0.19 -14.92
C ALA A 234 14.72 -1.04 -15.95
N GLU A 235 15.27 -2.19 -16.34
CA GLU A 235 14.59 -3.18 -17.19
C GLU A 235 13.33 -3.73 -16.52
N HIS A 236 13.41 -4.08 -15.22
CA HIS A 236 12.24 -4.52 -14.46
C HIS A 236 11.15 -3.44 -14.40
N ALA A 237 11.53 -2.18 -14.15
CA ALA A 237 10.60 -1.05 -14.17
C ALA A 237 9.94 -0.86 -15.55
N SER A 238 10.68 -1.05 -16.65
CA SER A 238 10.11 -1.03 -18.02
C SER A 238 9.08 -2.14 -18.21
N ARG A 239 9.39 -3.37 -17.79
CA ARG A 239 8.46 -4.50 -17.92
C ARG A 239 7.16 -4.29 -17.14
N LEU A 240 7.24 -3.66 -15.97
CA LEU A 240 6.06 -3.25 -15.20
C LEU A 240 5.21 -2.23 -15.96
N ARG A 241 5.83 -1.22 -16.58
CA ARG A 241 5.11 -0.26 -17.42
C ARG A 241 4.45 -0.96 -18.60
N ASP A 242 5.16 -1.86 -19.28
CA ASP A 242 4.64 -2.55 -20.46
C ASP A 242 3.44 -3.45 -20.14
N GLN A 243 3.48 -4.17 -19.01
CA GLN A 243 2.41 -5.10 -18.63
C GLN A 243 1.22 -4.40 -17.94
N PHE A 244 1.49 -3.37 -17.13
CA PHE A 244 0.48 -2.75 -16.25
C PHE A 244 0.10 -1.33 -16.65
N ALA A 245 0.58 -0.78 -17.76
CA ALA A 245 0.05 0.48 -18.27
C ALA A 245 -1.47 0.37 -18.58
N PRO A 246 -2.21 1.48 -18.47
CA PRO A 246 -1.80 2.76 -17.92
C PRO A 246 -1.66 2.72 -16.38
N LEU A 247 -0.72 3.51 -15.87
CA LEU A 247 -0.41 3.77 -14.46
C LEU A 247 -0.42 5.28 -14.21
#